data_AF-A0A090TE24-F1
#
_entry.id   AF-A0A090TE24-F1
#
_cell.length_a   1.000
_cell.length_b   1.000
_cell.length_c   1.000
_cell.angle_alpha   90.00
_cell.angle_beta   90.00
_cell.angle_gamma   90.00
#
_symmetry.space_group_name_H-M   'P 1'
#
loop_
_entity.id
_entity.type
_entity.pdbx_description
1 polymer ?
#
loop_
_entity_poly.entity_id
_entity_poly.type
_entity_poly.pdbx_seq_one_letter_code
_entity_poly.pdbx_strand_id
1 'polypeptide(L)'
;MIPFVVAGGVLLSLSVMLSGHGGLPESGILADIAKMGQAGLTLFTLALGGYIAYSIADKPGLAPGMIGSWITVEYYQTGFLGAIVVGFVAGITVKTLKRIKLPDSMTALGAIFIYPLIGTFITCGVVMWGIGAPIAYVMEQMNLLLAGMAGSGKVVLGSVLGAMTAFDMGGPINKMATLFAQTQINTQPWLMGGVGIAICTPPLGLALATFLSPNKFNREEREAGKAAGIMG
;
A
#
# COMPACT_ATOMS: atom_id res chain seq x y z
N MET A 1 -5.38 -0.13 7.99
CA MET A 1 -4.82 -0.54 6.69
C MET A 1 -4.41 -2.02 6.65
N ILE A 2 -3.67 -2.53 7.64
CA ILE A 2 -3.18 -3.93 7.68
C ILE A 2 -4.28 -5.00 7.48
N PRO A 3 -5.48 -4.89 8.11
CA PRO A 3 -6.52 -5.92 7.94
C PRO A 3 -7.01 -6.09 6.49
N PHE A 4 -6.97 -5.04 5.67
CA PHE A 4 -7.35 -5.12 4.26
C PHE A 4 -6.34 -5.94 3.45
N VAL A 5 -5.05 -5.77 3.74
CA VAL A 5 -3.97 -6.52 3.08
C VAL A 5 -4.00 -7.98 3.52
N VAL A 6 -4.25 -8.26 4.80
CA VAL A 6 -4.33 -9.63 5.31
C VAL A 6 -5.52 -10.36 4.70
N ALA A 7 -6.72 -9.80 4.80
CA ALA A 7 -7.92 -10.43 4.22
C ALA A 7 -7.81 -10.54 2.70
N GLY A 8 -7.39 -9.47 2.02
CA GLY A 8 -7.26 -9.43 0.56
C GLY A 8 -6.20 -10.40 0.04
N GLY A 9 -4.99 -10.33 0.59
CA GLY A 9 -3.86 -11.15 0.19
C GLY A 9 -4.08 -12.63 0.47
N VAL A 10 -4.52 -13.00 1.68
CA VAL A 10 -4.71 -14.41 2.06
C VAL A 10 -5.81 -15.06 1.22
N LEU A 11 -6.96 -14.40 1.01
CA LEU A 11 -8.03 -14.95 0.17
C LEU A 11 -7.57 -15.12 -1.29
N LEU A 12 -6.85 -14.13 -1.83
CA LEU A 12 -6.31 -14.22 -3.20
C LEU A 12 -5.32 -15.39 -3.33
N SER A 13 -4.38 -15.50 -2.39
CA SER A 13 -3.38 -16.56 -2.38
C SER A 13 -4.00 -17.95 -2.22
N LEU A 14 -4.97 -18.12 -1.32
CA LEU A 14 -5.68 -19.39 -1.15
C LEU A 14 -6.46 -19.79 -2.40
N SER A 15 -7.12 -18.83 -3.06
CA SER A 15 -7.83 -19.07 -4.31
C SER A 15 -6.90 -19.60 -5.41
N VAL A 16 -5.75 -18.93 -5.61
CA VAL A 16 -4.75 -19.34 -6.61
C VAL A 16 -4.06 -20.64 -6.23
N MET A 17 -3.81 -20.88 -4.94
CA MET A 17 -3.19 -22.14 -4.48
C MET A 17 -4.12 -23.34 -4.71
N LEU A 18 -5.42 -23.17 -4.44
CA LEU A 18 -6.42 -24.23 -4.58
C LEU A 18 -6.87 -24.46 -6.03
N SER A 19 -6.61 -23.52 -6.95
CA SER A 19 -6.89 -23.74 -8.38
C SER A 19 -5.94 -24.76 -9.02
N GLY A 20 -4.77 -24.99 -8.42
CA GLY A 20 -3.80 -26.00 -8.87
C GLY A 20 -3.02 -25.63 -10.13
N HIS A 21 -3.18 -24.42 -10.67
CA HIS A 21 -2.42 -23.92 -11.80
C HIS A 21 -2.00 -22.45 -11.58
N GLY A 22 -0.87 -22.06 -12.15
CA GLY A 22 -0.35 -20.69 -12.03
C GLY A 22 -1.27 -19.69 -12.74
N GLY A 23 -2.07 -18.94 -11.98
CA GLY A 23 -2.96 -17.92 -12.51
C GLY A 23 -4.22 -17.74 -11.68
N LEU A 24 -4.94 -16.66 -11.96
CA LEU A 24 -6.24 -16.41 -11.33
C LEU A 24 -7.28 -17.40 -11.89
N PRO A 25 -8.10 -18.04 -11.04
CA PRO A 25 -9.21 -18.85 -11.51
C PRO A 25 -10.23 -17.98 -12.24
N GLU A 26 -10.70 -18.45 -13.40
CA GLU A 26 -11.58 -17.67 -14.28
C GLU A 26 -13.07 -17.83 -13.93
N SER A 27 -13.46 -18.95 -13.30
CA SER A 27 -14.85 -19.23 -12.97
C SER A 27 -15.02 -20.03 -11.67
N GLY A 28 -16.25 -20.04 -11.15
CA GLY A 28 -16.62 -20.78 -9.95
C GLY A 28 -16.23 -20.10 -8.63
N ILE A 29 -16.37 -20.85 -7.53
CA ILE A 29 -16.20 -20.33 -6.16
C ILE A 29 -14.80 -19.75 -5.95
N LEU A 30 -13.76 -20.39 -6.50
CA LEU A 30 -12.39 -19.89 -6.37
C LEU A 30 -12.22 -18.53 -7.07
N ALA A 31 -12.84 -18.31 -8.23
CA ALA A 31 -12.82 -17.01 -8.90
C ALA A 31 -13.50 -15.92 -8.07
N ASP A 32 -14.60 -16.24 -7.39
CA ASP A 32 -15.28 -15.30 -6.50
C ASP A 32 -14.44 -14.99 -5.25
N ILE A 33 -13.74 -15.98 -4.68
CA ILE A 33 -12.78 -15.76 -3.59
C ILE A 33 -11.61 -14.88 -4.06
N ALA A 34 -11.10 -15.09 -5.28
CA ALA A 34 -10.06 -14.23 -5.85
C ALA A 34 -10.54 -12.78 -5.99
N LYS A 35 -11.79 -12.56 -6.42
CA LYS A 35 -12.39 -11.20 -6.48
C LYS A 35 -12.50 -10.56 -5.10
N MET A 36 -12.89 -11.31 -4.06
CA MET A 36 -12.87 -10.81 -2.68
C MET A 36 -11.45 -10.38 -2.27
N GLY A 37 -10.46 -11.18 -2.62
CA GLY A 37 -9.05 -10.89 -2.39
C GLY A 37 -8.60 -9.60 -3.07
N GLN A 38 -8.89 -9.47 -4.36
CA GLN A 38 -8.60 -8.27 -5.16
C GLN A 38 -9.27 -7.02 -4.57
N ALA A 39 -10.54 -7.10 -4.19
CA ALA A 39 -11.24 -5.99 -3.55
C ALA A 39 -10.52 -5.49 -2.29
N GLY A 40 -10.05 -6.41 -1.44
CA GLY A 40 -9.26 -6.05 -0.25
C GLY A 40 -7.96 -5.31 -0.58
N LEU A 41 -7.23 -5.79 -1.60
CA LEU A 41 -5.97 -5.17 -2.05
C LEU A 41 -6.20 -3.80 -2.72
N THR A 42 -7.29 -3.62 -3.46
CA THR A 42 -7.66 -2.32 -4.03
C THR A 42 -8.07 -1.33 -2.95
N LEU A 43 -8.93 -1.75 -2.01
CA LEU A 43 -9.41 -0.88 -0.92
C LEU A 43 -8.30 -0.49 0.05
N PHE A 44 -7.22 -1.27 0.13
CA PHE A 44 -6.08 -0.96 1.00
C PHE A 44 -5.44 0.39 0.69
N THR A 45 -5.21 0.74 -0.58
CA THR A 45 -4.56 2.02 -0.95
C THR A 45 -5.48 3.20 -0.66
N LEU A 46 -6.79 3.04 -0.86
CA LEU A 46 -7.80 4.03 -0.50
C LEU A 46 -7.83 4.24 1.01
N ALA A 47 -7.86 3.15 1.78
CA ALA A 47 -7.81 3.20 3.23
C ALA A 47 -6.52 3.88 3.70
N LEU A 48 -5.36 3.58 3.11
CA LEU A 48 -4.10 4.22 3.45
C LEU A 48 -4.18 5.74 3.35
N GLY A 49 -4.48 6.28 2.16
CA GLY A 49 -4.51 7.74 1.99
C GLY A 49 -5.65 8.40 2.76
N GLY A 50 -6.79 7.73 2.90
CA GLY A 50 -7.88 8.16 3.77
C GLY A 50 -7.47 8.29 5.24
N TYR A 51 -6.78 7.29 5.79
CA TYR A 51 -6.35 7.30 7.18
C TYR A 51 -5.15 8.22 7.44
N ILE A 52 -4.28 8.46 6.46
CA ILE A 52 -3.26 9.53 6.52
C ILE A 52 -3.94 10.89 6.57
N ALA A 53 -4.94 11.14 5.72
CA ALA A 53 -5.69 12.38 5.76
C ALA A 53 -6.46 12.56 7.08
N TYR A 54 -7.02 11.46 7.59
CA TYR A 54 -7.71 11.42 8.88
C TYR A 54 -6.78 11.75 10.06
N SER A 55 -5.54 11.25 10.07
CA SER A 55 -4.60 11.56 11.17
C SER A 55 -4.21 13.04 11.22
N ILE A 56 -4.37 13.78 10.12
CA ILE A 56 -4.05 15.20 10.01
C ILE A 56 -5.28 16.09 10.22
N ALA A 57 -6.44 15.67 9.73
CA ALA A 57 -7.64 16.51 9.61
C ALA A 57 -8.94 15.85 10.12
N ASP A 58 -8.84 14.77 10.89
CA ASP A 58 -9.96 13.98 11.42
C ASP A 58 -10.93 13.48 10.34
N LYS A 59 -12.17 13.17 10.74
CA LYS A 59 -13.23 12.61 9.88
C LYS A 59 -13.42 13.36 8.55
N PRO A 60 -13.39 14.71 8.48
CA PRO A 60 -13.57 15.42 7.21
C PRO A 60 -12.47 15.14 6.17
N GLY A 61 -11.29 14.66 6.60
CA GLY A 61 -10.19 14.29 5.72
C GLY A 61 -10.38 12.96 4.98
N LEU A 62 -11.30 12.10 5.44
CA LEU A 62 -11.45 10.74 4.92
C LEU A 62 -11.84 10.72 3.44
N ALA A 63 -12.91 11.42 3.05
CA ALA A 63 -13.38 11.41 1.66
C ALA A 63 -12.34 12.03 0.69
N PRO A 64 -11.75 13.21 0.98
CA PRO A 64 -10.67 13.76 0.16
C PRO A 64 -9.48 12.81 -0.01
N GLY A 65 -9.06 12.16 1.08
CA GLY A 65 -7.94 11.21 1.07
C GLY A 65 -8.25 9.93 0.28
N MET A 66 -9.42 9.33 0.49
CA MET A 66 -9.81 8.09 -0.19
C MET A 66 -10.05 8.31 -1.68
N ILE A 67 -10.81 9.34 -2.05
CA ILE A 67 -11.13 9.63 -3.46
C ILE A 67 -9.87 10.07 -4.21
N GLY A 68 -9.06 10.94 -3.61
CA GLY A 68 -7.79 11.35 -4.21
C GLY A 68 -6.83 10.17 -4.39
N SER A 69 -6.78 9.25 -3.43
CA SER A 69 -5.96 8.03 -3.52
C SER A 69 -6.46 7.09 -4.61
N TRP A 70 -7.77 6.94 -4.76
CA TRP A 70 -8.33 6.15 -5.86
C TRP A 70 -7.93 6.75 -7.22
N ILE A 71 -8.05 8.07 -7.41
CA ILE A 71 -7.66 8.74 -8.65
C ILE A 71 -6.17 8.53 -8.92
N THR A 72 -5.29 8.81 -7.95
CA THR A 72 -3.85 8.71 -8.21
C THR A 72 -3.41 7.26 -8.47
N VAL A 73 -3.99 6.28 -7.80
CA VAL A 73 -3.60 4.87 -7.95
C VAL A 73 -4.21 4.27 -9.20
N GLU A 74 -5.51 4.43 -9.39
CA GLU A 74 -6.25 3.77 -10.49
C GLU A 74 -6.06 4.51 -11.82
N TYR A 75 -6.17 5.84 -11.82
CA TYR A 75 -6.09 6.62 -13.06
C TYR A 75 -4.65 6.87 -13.49
N TYR A 76 -3.75 7.18 -12.55
CA TYR A 76 -2.33 7.49 -12.86
C TYR A 76 -1.37 6.32 -12.60
N GLN A 77 -1.85 5.16 -12.13
CA GLN A 77 -1.01 3.96 -11.90
C GLN A 77 0.20 4.23 -10.98
N THR A 78 0.04 5.16 -10.04
CA THR A 78 1.14 5.61 -9.14
C THR A 78 1.43 4.64 -7.99
N GLY A 79 0.56 3.64 -7.80
CA GLY A 79 0.69 2.64 -6.74
C GLY A 79 0.73 3.24 -5.34
N PHE A 80 1.40 2.52 -4.42
CA PHE A 80 1.43 2.86 -3.00
C PHE A 80 1.99 4.26 -2.70
N LEU A 81 2.99 4.71 -3.47
CA LEU A 81 3.63 6.02 -3.27
C LEU A 81 2.64 7.16 -3.50
N GLY A 82 1.85 7.09 -4.59
CA GLY A 82 0.83 8.10 -4.86
C GLY A 82 -0.22 8.17 -3.75
N ALA A 83 -0.69 7.03 -3.25
CA ALA A 83 -1.65 7.00 -2.13
C ALA A 83 -1.11 7.69 -0.86
N ILE A 84 0.18 7.54 -0.54
CA ILE A 84 0.81 8.26 0.58
C ILE A 84 0.81 9.76 0.33
N VAL A 85 1.36 10.18 -0.81
CA VAL A 85 1.51 11.60 -1.16
C VAL A 85 0.15 12.28 -1.14
N VAL A 86 -0.86 11.66 -1.77
CA VAL A 86 -2.21 12.21 -1.81
C VAL A 86 -2.90 12.20 -0.46
N GLY A 87 -2.66 11.20 0.40
CA GLY A 87 -3.13 11.23 1.79
C GLY A 87 -2.64 12.46 2.55
N PHE A 88 -1.36 12.83 2.40
CA PHE A 88 -0.81 14.06 2.99
C PHE A 88 -1.42 15.32 2.38
N VAL A 89 -1.52 15.39 1.04
CA VAL A 89 -2.14 16.53 0.34
C VAL A 89 -3.58 16.73 0.81
N ALA A 90 -4.37 15.66 0.90
CA ALA A 90 -5.74 15.69 1.38
C ALA A 90 -5.84 16.18 2.83
N GLY A 91 -5.02 15.62 3.72
CA GLY A 91 -4.97 16.02 5.13
C GLY A 91 -4.61 17.50 5.30
N ILE A 92 -3.57 17.98 4.61
CA ILE A 92 -3.13 19.38 4.68
C ILE A 92 -4.19 20.32 4.08
N THR A 93 -4.78 19.97 2.95
CA THR A 93 -5.87 20.73 2.32
C THR A 93 -7.03 20.91 3.28
N VAL A 94 -7.54 19.83 3.86
CA VAL A 94 -8.69 19.90 4.78
C VAL A 94 -8.32 20.62 6.08
N LYS A 95 -7.12 20.40 6.62
CA LYS A 95 -6.64 21.13 7.80
C LYS A 95 -6.58 22.64 7.54
N THR A 96 -6.22 23.05 6.32
CA THR A 96 -6.19 24.45 5.92
C THR A 96 -7.60 25.01 5.77
N LEU A 97 -8.52 24.26 5.15
CA LEU A 97 -9.93 24.64 5.05
C LEU A 97 -10.59 24.83 6.41
N LYS A 98 -10.28 23.98 7.40
CA LYS A 98 -10.77 24.12 8.78
C LYS A 98 -10.34 25.42 9.48
N ARG A 99 -9.36 26.16 8.96
CA ARG A 99 -8.98 27.48 9.50
C ARG A 99 -10.02 28.56 9.19
N ILE A 100 -10.88 28.32 8.20
CA ILE A 100 -11.98 29.21 7.85
C ILE A 100 -13.04 29.06 8.95
N LYS A 101 -13.22 30.09 9.77
CA LYS A 101 -14.19 30.08 10.87
C LYS A 101 -15.61 30.07 10.31
N LEU A 102 -16.32 28.96 10.54
CA LEU A 102 -17.75 28.87 10.28
C LEU A 102 -18.53 29.37 11.50
N PRO A 103 -19.72 29.97 11.31
CA PRO A 103 -20.65 30.26 12.40
C PRO A 103 -21.00 28.98 13.17
N ASP A 104 -21.29 29.08 14.47
CA ASP A 104 -21.58 27.91 15.32
C ASP A 104 -22.71 27.04 14.75
N SER A 105 -23.73 27.67 14.17
CA SER A 105 -24.87 27.01 13.50
C SER A 105 -24.47 26.15 12.30
N MET A 106 -23.30 26.40 11.69
CA MET A 106 -22.81 25.72 10.49
C MET A 106 -21.69 24.72 10.78
N THR A 107 -21.26 24.55 12.03
CA THR A 107 -20.14 23.66 12.37
C THR A 107 -20.38 22.21 11.94
N ALA A 108 -21.60 21.71 12.16
CA ALA A 108 -22.01 20.36 11.75
C ALA A 108 -22.05 20.21 10.21
N LEU A 109 -22.63 21.20 9.52
CA LEU A 109 -22.65 21.27 8.06
C LEU A 109 -21.22 21.33 7.48
N GLY A 110 -20.33 22.06 8.17
CA GLY A 110 -18.92 22.18 7.84
C GLY A 110 -18.22 20.83 7.76
N ALA A 111 -18.31 20.05 8.85
CA ALA A 111 -17.64 18.77 8.98
C ALA A 111 -18.20 17.68 8.06
N ILE A 112 -19.52 17.68 7.80
CA ILE A 112 -20.18 16.63 7.03
C ILE A 112 -20.18 16.93 5.52
N PHE A 113 -20.31 18.21 5.15
CA PHE A 113 -20.54 18.59 3.75
C PHE A 113 -19.44 19.51 3.21
N ILE A 114 -19.20 20.66 3.83
CA ILE A 114 -18.35 21.71 3.24
C ILE A 114 -16.90 21.25 3.11
N TYR A 115 -16.28 20.81 4.21
CA TYR A 115 -14.88 20.41 4.19
C TYR A 115 -14.63 19.15 3.35
N PRO A 116 -15.44 18.08 3.43
CA PRO A 116 -15.28 16.94 2.55
C PRO A 116 -15.46 17.30 1.06
N LEU A 117 -16.45 18.12 0.70
CA LEU A 117 -16.70 18.49 -0.69
C LEU A 117 -15.58 19.34 -1.28
N ILE A 118 -15.28 20.48 -0.63
CA ILE A 118 -14.23 21.40 -1.09
C ILE A 118 -12.86 20.74 -0.99
N GLY A 119 -12.61 20.02 0.10
CA GLY A 119 -11.38 19.26 0.29
C GLY A 119 -11.15 18.24 -0.80
N THR A 120 -12.20 17.53 -1.23
CA THR A 120 -12.11 16.56 -2.32
C THR A 120 -11.84 17.27 -3.64
N PHE A 121 -12.59 18.33 -3.95
CA PHE A 121 -12.38 19.09 -5.19
C PHE A 121 -10.95 19.61 -5.30
N ILE A 122 -10.42 20.25 -4.25
CA ILE A 122 -9.06 20.78 -4.25
C ILE A 122 -8.03 19.64 -4.32
N THR A 123 -8.19 18.60 -3.52
CA THR A 123 -7.23 17.47 -3.50
C THR A 123 -7.17 16.80 -4.86
N CYS A 124 -8.33 16.44 -5.43
CA CYS A 124 -8.41 15.80 -6.73
C CYS A 124 -7.91 16.74 -7.85
N GLY A 125 -8.22 18.04 -7.78
CA GLY A 125 -7.70 19.04 -8.71
C GLY A 125 -6.17 19.12 -8.67
N VAL A 126 -5.56 19.17 -7.48
CA VAL A 126 -4.10 19.17 -7.31
C VAL A 126 -3.47 17.90 -7.90
N VAL A 127 -4.10 16.74 -7.68
CA VAL A 127 -3.63 15.47 -8.24
C VAL A 127 -3.75 15.46 -9.75
N MET A 128 -4.93 15.75 -10.30
CA MET A 128 -5.19 15.58 -11.72
C MET A 128 -4.50 16.63 -12.60
N TRP A 129 -4.37 17.86 -12.11
CA TRP A 129 -3.83 18.98 -12.89
C TRP A 129 -2.39 19.35 -12.52
N GLY A 130 -1.82 18.71 -11.50
CA GLY A 130 -0.49 19.04 -10.99
C GLY A 130 0.38 17.81 -10.79
N ILE A 131 0.15 17.08 -9.70
CA ILE A 131 1.16 16.13 -9.17
C ILE A 131 0.99 14.69 -9.68
N GLY A 132 -0.16 14.31 -10.23
CA GLY A 132 -0.44 12.93 -10.65
C GLY A 132 0.52 12.41 -11.71
N ALA A 133 0.70 13.16 -12.80
CA ALA A 133 1.63 12.80 -13.88
C ALA A 133 3.11 12.80 -13.43
N PRO A 134 3.61 13.80 -12.67
CA PRO A 134 4.95 13.74 -12.10
C PRO A 134 5.21 12.52 -11.22
N ILE A 135 4.24 12.13 -10.37
CA ILE A 135 4.39 10.93 -9.53
C ILE A 135 4.45 9.68 -10.41
N ALA A 136 3.56 9.56 -11.39
CA ALA A 136 3.55 8.44 -12.33
C ALA A 136 4.88 8.33 -13.09
N TYR A 137 5.45 9.46 -13.52
CA TYR A 137 6.76 9.50 -14.16
C TYR A 137 7.86 8.96 -13.26
N VAL A 138 7.90 9.37 -11.98
CA VAL A 138 8.89 8.83 -11.02
C VAL A 138 8.74 7.32 -10.85
N MET A 139 7.51 6.83 -10.73
CA MET A 139 7.22 5.39 -10.65
C MET A 139 7.71 4.64 -11.88
N GLU A 140 7.45 5.18 -13.07
CA GLU A 140 7.88 4.60 -14.34
C GLU A 140 9.41 4.58 -14.46
N GLN A 141 10.09 5.68 -14.10
CA GLN A 141 11.55 5.73 -14.12
C GLN A 141 12.18 4.72 -13.16
N MET A 142 11.59 4.54 -11.97
CA MET A 142 12.05 3.50 -11.04
C MET A 142 11.85 2.09 -11.61
N ASN A 143 10.72 1.83 -12.26
CA ASN A 143 10.49 0.55 -12.93
C ASN A 143 11.47 0.32 -14.09
N LEU A 144 11.75 1.34 -14.90
CA LEU A 144 12.72 1.25 -16.01
C LEU A 144 14.14 1.00 -15.51
N LEU A 145 14.55 1.69 -14.44
CA LEU A 145 15.87 1.49 -13.83
C LEU A 145 16.05 0.05 -13.34
N LEU A 146 15.06 -0.46 -12.59
CA LEU A 146 15.08 -1.84 -12.09
C LEU A 146 14.97 -2.87 -13.21
N ALA A 147 14.17 -2.59 -14.26
CA ALA A 147 14.08 -3.45 -15.44
C ALA A 147 15.39 -3.50 -16.23
N GLY A 148 16.12 -2.38 -16.33
CA GLY A 148 17.44 -2.31 -16.95
C GLY A 148 18.48 -3.17 -16.22
N MET A 149 18.34 -3.35 -14.90
CA MET A 149 19.20 -4.22 -14.11
C MET A 149 18.95 -5.72 -14.36
N ALA A 150 17.83 -6.10 -14.98
CA ALA A 150 17.55 -7.51 -15.27
C ALA A 150 18.59 -8.16 -16.21
N GLY A 151 19.19 -7.38 -17.11
CA GLY A 151 20.28 -7.84 -17.98
C GLY A 151 21.64 -7.97 -17.26
N SER A 152 21.83 -7.28 -16.13
CA SER A 152 23.11 -7.26 -15.38
C SER A 152 23.32 -8.49 -14.48
N GLY A 153 22.33 -9.38 -14.39
CA GLY A 153 22.40 -10.63 -13.66
C GLY A 153 21.33 -10.74 -12.57
N LYS A 154 20.65 -11.89 -12.52
CA LYS A 154 19.54 -12.17 -11.59
C LYS A 154 19.93 -11.98 -10.11
N VAL A 155 21.19 -12.24 -9.77
CA VAL A 155 21.72 -12.08 -8.40
C VAL A 155 21.70 -10.61 -7.97
N VAL A 156 22.19 -9.70 -8.80
CA VAL A 156 22.27 -8.27 -8.46
C VAL A 156 20.87 -7.69 -8.26
N LEU A 157 19.97 -7.95 -9.22
CA LEU A 157 18.59 -7.48 -9.12
C LEU A 157 17.87 -8.09 -7.91
N GLY A 158 18.04 -9.39 -7.67
CA GLY A 158 17.48 -10.07 -6.49
C GLY A 158 17.99 -9.51 -5.18
N SER A 159 19.29 -9.20 -5.06
CA SER A 159 19.88 -8.60 -3.87
C SER A 159 19.35 -7.19 -3.60
N VAL A 160 19.20 -6.37 -4.65
CA VAL A 160 18.64 -5.01 -4.51
C VAL A 160 17.17 -5.07 -4.11
N LEU A 161 16.36 -5.89 -4.77
CA LEU A 161 14.95 -6.03 -4.41
C LEU A 161 14.79 -6.60 -3.00
N GLY A 162 15.57 -7.62 -2.63
CA GLY A 162 15.57 -8.16 -1.27
C GLY A 162 15.95 -7.13 -0.21
N ALA A 163 16.97 -6.31 -0.49
CA ALA A 163 17.36 -5.21 0.38
C ALA A 163 16.23 -4.17 0.51
N MET A 164 15.61 -3.75 -0.60
CA MET A 164 14.47 -2.83 -0.59
C MET A 164 13.28 -3.39 0.21
N THR A 165 12.96 -4.67 0.02
CA THR A 165 11.88 -5.35 0.75
C THR A 165 12.15 -5.41 2.26
N ALA A 166 13.41 -5.64 2.67
CA ALA A 166 13.76 -5.70 4.08
C ALA A 166 13.99 -4.32 4.74
N PHE A 167 14.29 -3.28 3.96
CA PHE A 167 14.81 -2.00 4.45
C PHE A 167 13.90 -1.31 5.48
N ASP A 168 12.61 -1.21 5.19
CA ASP A 168 11.64 -0.49 6.02
C ASP A 168 10.50 -1.38 6.55
N MET A 169 10.71 -2.70 6.59
CA MET A 169 9.79 -3.69 7.19
C MET A 169 8.33 -3.56 6.70
N GLY A 170 8.12 -3.24 5.42
CA GLY A 170 6.79 -3.11 4.83
C GLY A 170 6.33 -1.67 4.57
N GLY A 171 7.23 -0.70 4.73
CA GLY A 171 7.02 0.70 4.40
C GLY A 171 7.08 1.02 2.89
N PRO A 172 7.25 2.30 2.52
CA PRO A 172 7.25 2.73 1.12
C PRO A 172 8.25 2.01 0.22
N ILE A 173 9.49 1.79 0.67
CA ILE A 173 10.55 1.17 -0.14
C ILE A 173 10.22 -0.30 -0.42
N ASN A 174 9.72 -1.04 0.58
CA ASN A 174 9.23 -2.41 0.36
C ASN A 174 8.08 -2.45 -0.66
N LYS A 175 7.12 -1.53 -0.57
CA LYS A 175 5.98 -1.49 -1.49
C LYS A 175 6.39 -1.11 -2.91
N MET A 176 7.41 -0.26 -3.07
CA MET A 176 8.00 0.04 -4.36
C MET A 176 8.63 -1.21 -5.01
N ALA A 177 9.42 -1.98 -4.24
CA ALA A 177 10.02 -3.23 -4.73
C ALA A 177 8.96 -4.27 -5.12
N THR A 178 7.91 -4.41 -4.30
CA THR A 178 6.81 -5.35 -4.56
C THR A 178 6.01 -4.95 -5.80
N LEU A 179 5.71 -3.66 -5.96
CA LEU A 179 5.00 -3.15 -7.12
C LEU A 179 5.80 -3.37 -8.41
N PHE A 180 7.11 -3.07 -8.40
CA PHE A 180 7.98 -3.36 -9.53
C PHE A 180 7.95 -4.86 -9.90
N ALA A 181 8.09 -5.75 -8.91
CA ALA A 181 8.00 -7.19 -9.16
C ALA A 181 6.62 -7.59 -9.73
N GLN A 182 5.55 -6.92 -9.33
CA GLN A 182 4.19 -7.14 -9.83
C GLN A 182 4.05 -6.68 -11.29
N THR A 183 4.55 -5.50 -11.65
CA THR A 183 4.47 -4.99 -13.03
C THR A 183 5.26 -5.88 -13.98
N GLN A 184 6.33 -6.50 -13.49
CA GLN A 184 7.15 -7.42 -14.27
C GLN A 184 6.66 -8.86 -14.26
N ILE A 185 5.52 -9.20 -13.65
CA ILE A 185 5.12 -10.61 -13.49
C ILE A 185 4.92 -11.34 -14.83
N ASN A 186 4.50 -10.62 -15.87
CA ASN A 186 4.28 -11.18 -17.21
C ASN A 186 5.57 -11.39 -18.00
N THR A 187 6.65 -10.66 -17.66
CA THR A 187 7.93 -10.72 -18.38
C THR A 187 9.00 -11.47 -17.59
N GLN A 188 8.99 -11.34 -16.26
CA GLN A 188 9.94 -11.90 -15.30
C GLN A 188 9.21 -12.39 -14.04
N PRO A 189 8.38 -13.46 -14.14
CA PRO A 189 7.56 -13.95 -13.03
C PRO A 189 8.39 -14.38 -11.80
N TRP A 190 9.64 -14.78 -12.02
CA TRP A 190 10.59 -15.15 -10.96
C TRP A 190 10.91 -14.00 -10.00
N LEU A 191 10.74 -12.74 -10.40
CA LEU A 191 10.95 -11.59 -9.52
C LEU A 191 9.93 -11.57 -8.38
N MET A 192 8.65 -11.80 -8.70
CA MET A 192 7.60 -11.84 -7.69
C MET A 192 7.81 -12.99 -6.69
N GLY A 193 8.20 -14.16 -7.19
CA GLY A 193 8.56 -15.28 -6.32
C GLY A 193 9.73 -14.96 -5.38
N GLY A 194 10.79 -14.33 -5.91
CA GLY A 194 11.96 -13.93 -5.10
C GLY A 194 11.63 -12.88 -4.04
N VAL A 195 10.86 -11.84 -4.39
CA VAL A 195 10.40 -10.83 -3.43
C VAL A 195 9.50 -11.46 -2.35
N GLY A 196 8.67 -12.43 -2.73
CA GLY A 196 7.86 -13.21 -1.80
C GLY A 196 8.66 -13.98 -0.76
N ILE A 197 9.88 -14.44 -1.08
CA ILE A 197 10.77 -15.05 -0.08
C ILE A 197 11.47 -13.97 0.76
N ALA A 198 11.91 -12.89 0.13
CA ALA A 198 12.60 -11.80 0.81
C ALA A 198 11.73 -11.13 1.88
N ILE A 199 10.42 -10.97 1.64
CA ILE A 199 9.50 -10.31 2.58
C ILE A 199 9.30 -11.09 3.88
N CYS A 200 9.45 -12.42 3.85
CA CYS A 200 9.40 -13.28 5.03
C CYS A 200 10.64 -13.16 5.92
N THR A 201 11.76 -12.62 5.40
CA THR A 201 13.04 -12.62 6.10
C THR A 201 13.03 -11.76 7.37
N PRO A 202 12.55 -10.49 7.36
CA PRO A 202 12.46 -9.69 8.58
C PRO A 202 11.56 -10.29 9.69
N PRO A 203 10.31 -10.72 9.42
CA PRO A 203 9.45 -11.28 10.47
C PRO A 203 9.98 -12.63 11.01
N LEU A 204 10.53 -13.51 10.17
CA LEU A 204 11.19 -14.73 10.63
C LEU A 204 12.44 -14.44 11.46
N GLY A 205 13.25 -13.45 11.06
CA GLY A 205 14.40 -12.99 11.83
C GLY A 205 14.01 -12.47 13.21
N LEU A 206 12.92 -11.71 13.31
CA LEU A 206 12.38 -11.25 14.59
C LEU A 206 11.89 -12.42 15.45
N ALA A 207 11.15 -13.36 14.86
CA ALA A 207 10.68 -14.56 15.57
C ALA A 207 11.86 -15.37 16.14
N LEU A 208 12.88 -15.63 15.32
CA LEU A 208 14.09 -16.34 15.73
C LEU A 208 14.85 -15.58 16.82
N ALA A 209 14.99 -14.26 16.71
CA ALA A 209 15.67 -13.45 17.72
C ALA A 209 14.98 -13.53 19.08
N THR A 210 13.65 -13.42 19.11
CA THR A 210 12.87 -13.52 20.35
C THR A 210 12.90 -14.92 20.96
N PHE A 211 13.01 -15.98 20.15
CA PHE A 211 13.14 -17.36 20.60
C PHE A 211 14.55 -17.69 21.12
N LEU A 212 15.60 -17.27 20.42
CA LEU A 212 16.99 -17.60 20.76
C LEU A 212 17.56 -16.72 21.88
N SER A 213 17.06 -15.49 22.03
CA SER A 213 17.56 -14.53 23.04
C SER A 213 16.40 -13.86 23.79
N PRO A 214 15.49 -14.63 24.43
CA PRO A 214 14.29 -14.07 25.04
C PRO A 214 14.60 -13.01 26.09
N ASN A 215 15.71 -13.15 26.83
CA ASN A 215 16.13 -12.22 27.87
C ASN A 215 16.45 -10.80 27.37
N LYS A 216 16.64 -10.60 26.06
CA LYS A 216 16.88 -9.29 25.44
C LYS A 216 15.59 -8.54 25.09
N PHE A 217 14.44 -9.21 25.16
CA PHE A 217 13.15 -8.68 24.74
C PHE A 217 12.18 -8.60 25.93
N ASN A 218 11.36 -7.56 25.93
CA ASN A 218 10.26 -7.41 26.86
C ASN A 218 9.10 -8.38 26.50
N ARG A 219 8.06 -8.42 27.34
CA ARG A 219 6.95 -9.35 27.15
C ARG A 219 6.18 -9.09 25.86
N GLU A 220 5.94 -7.82 25.53
CA GLU A 220 5.19 -7.42 24.32
C GLU A 220 5.96 -7.79 23.05
N GLU A 221 7.26 -7.56 23.03
CA GLU A 221 8.16 -7.92 21.92
C GLU A 221 8.21 -9.43 21.69
N ARG A 222 8.21 -10.24 22.76
CA ARG A 222 8.17 -11.70 22.63
C ARG A 222 6.85 -12.21 22.04
N GLU A 223 5.72 -11.62 22.44
CA GLU A 223 4.42 -11.98 21.86
C GLU A 223 4.33 -11.53 20.40
N ALA A 224 4.85 -10.34 20.08
CA ALA A 224 4.96 -9.87 18.69
C ALA A 224 5.85 -10.78 17.84
N GLY A 225 6.96 -11.30 18.40
CA GLY A 225 7.84 -12.26 17.74
C GLY A 225 7.16 -13.57 17.36
N LYS A 226 6.26 -14.10 18.20
CA LYS A 226 5.45 -15.28 17.85
C LYS A 226 4.52 -15.01 16.67
N ALA A 227 3.83 -13.87 16.68
CA ALA A 227 2.97 -13.46 15.58
C ALA A 227 3.78 -13.25 14.28
N ALA A 228 4.97 -12.66 14.39
CA ALA A 228 5.89 -12.47 13.27
C ALA A 228 6.28 -13.81 12.63
N GLY A 229 6.52 -14.85 13.42
CA GLY A 229 6.83 -16.19 12.90
C GLY A 229 5.69 -16.87 12.14
N ILE A 230 4.45 -16.43 12.31
CA ILE A 230 3.30 -16.90 11.50
C ILE A 230 3.13 -16.06 10.23
N MET A 231 3.51 -14.77 10.29
CA MET A 231 3.36 -13.83 9.18
C MET A 231 4.46 -13.92 8.12
N GLY A 232 5.62 -14.50 8.44
CA GLY A 232 6.70 -14.81 7.52
C GLY A 232 6.83 -16.31 7.29
#